data_AF-A0A925CEY8-F1
#
_entry.id   AF-A0A925CEY8-F1
#
_cell.length_a   1.000
_cell.length_b   1.000
_cell.length_c   1.000
_cell.angle_alpha   90.00
_cell.angle_beta   90.00
_cell.angle_gamma   90.00
#
_symmetry.space_group_name_H-M   'P 1'
#
loop_
_entity.id
_entity.type
_entity.pdbx_description
1 polymer ?
#
loop_
_entity_poly.entity_id
_entity_poly.type
_entity_poly.pdbx_seq_one_letter_code
_entity_poly.pdbx_strand_id
1 'polypeptide(L)'
;MNPESLQGRFLLVLVVLCLILGGFVISPFWVPLFLAIVFAVALHPLYMRFSRSLGNYRSIAALLTILVAIVGVLIPLAILLTLLSREAIGVYAAFHEGSAGAYLQEMLQSAQNLLNRYVPNAPDLLGTFAQNINSYAKTALGSLAGYLATAASVTA
;
A
#
# COMPACT_ATOMS: atom_id res chain seq x y z
N MET A 1 5.28 48.02 29.43
CA MET A 1 4.97 46.97 28.44
C MET A 1 3.99 46.01 29.09
N ASN A 2 2.74 46.03 28.64
CA ASN A 2 1.62 45.47 29.40
C ASN A 2 1.57 43.93 29.25
N PRO A 3 1.60 43.16 30.36
CA PRO A 3 1.66 41.70 30.34
C PRO A 3 0.42 41.03 29.71
N GLU A 4 -0.68 41.76 29.55
CA GLU A 4 -1.93 41.25 28.98
C GLU A 4 -1.82 40.94 27.48
N SER A 5 -0.98 41.66 26.75
CA SER A 5 -0.75 41.44 25.31
C SER A 5 0.05 40.15 25.02
N LEU A 6 0.76 39.62 26.02
CA LEU A 6 1.59 38.42 25.89
C LEU A 6 0.77 37.14 26.06
N GLN A 7 -0.21 37.14 26.96
CA GLN A 7 -1.15 36.02 27.13
C GLN A 7 -2.01 35.79 25.89
N GLY A 8 -2.55 36.85 25.29
CA GLY A 8 -3.34 36.74 24.06
C GLY A 8 -2.54 36.19 22.88
N ARG A 9 -1.28 36.62 22.72
CA ARG A 9 -0.39 36.11 21.67
C ARG A 9 0.01 34.65 21.91
N PHE A 10 0.30 34.28 23.15
CA PHE A 10 0.63 32.88 23.50
C PHE A 10 -0.56 31.94 23.24
N LEU A 11 -1.76 32.35 23.65
CA LEU A 11 -2.98 31.57 23.41
C LEU A 11 -3.27 31.42 21.92
N LEU A 12 -3.09 32.49 21.13
CA LEU A 12 -3.26 32.46 19.67
C LEU A 12 -2.23 31.52 19.01
N VAL A 13 -0.96 31.56 19.42
CA VAL A 13 0.06 30.62 18.94
C VAL A 13 -0.31 29.17 19.28
N LEU A 14 -0.80 28.91 20.50
CA LEU A 14 -1.26 27.58 20.93
C LEU A 14 -2.45 27.10 20.08
N VAL A 15 -3.42 27.96 19.80
CA VAL A 15 -4.58 27.63 18.97
C VAL A 15 -4.16 27.32 17.54
N VAL A 16 -3.28 28.13 16.95
CA VAL A 16 -2.75 27.90 15.60
C VAL A 16 -1.95 26.60 15.56
N LEU A 17 -1.11 26.34 16.55
CA LEU A 17 -0.33 25.11 16.66
C LEU A 17 -1.24 23.88 16.79
N CYS A 18 -2.29 23.98 17.61
CA CYS A 18 -3.29 22.94 17.77
C CYS A 18 -4.06 22.67 16.47
N LEU A 19 -4.43 23.72 15.72
CA LEU A 19 -5.06 23.58 14.40
C LEU A 19 -4.14 22.87 13.40
N ILE A 20 -2.86 23.23 13.37
CA ILE A 20 -1.86 22.63 12.46
C ILE A 20 -1.66 21.16 12.82
N LEU A 21 -1.47 20.83 14.09
CA LEU A 21 -1.33 19.44 14.56
C LEU A 21 -2.60 18.63 14.27
N GLY A 22 -3.78 19.20 14.53
CA GLY A 22 -5.06 18.59 14.22
C GLY A 22 -5.20 18.30 12.72
N GLY A 23 -4.83 19.25 11.86
CA GLY A 23 -4.80 19.05 10.41
C GLY A 23 -3.84 17.94 9.98
N PHE A 24 -2.68 17.84 10.62
CA PHE A 24 -1.69 16.78 10.34
C PHE A 24 -2.23 15.38 10.73
N VAL A 25 -2.97 15.30 11.84
CA VAL A 25 -3.65 14.06 12.26
C VAL A 25 -4.78 13.67 11.31
N ILE A 26 -5.48 14.65 10.72
CA ILE A 26 -6.56 14.41 9.73
C ILE A 26 -6.00 14.03 8.34
N SER A 27 -4.78 14.43 8.00
CA SER A 27 -4.11 14.11 6.72
C SER A 27 -4.24 12.64 6.27
N PRO A 28 -3.96 11.63 7.11
CA PRO A 28 -4.15 10.22 6.72
C PRO A 28 -5.61 9.77 6.59
N PHE A 29 -6.59 10.52 7.11
CA PHE A 29 -8.00 10.15 7.11
C PHE A 29 -8.78 10.57 5.87
N TRP A 30 -8.17 11.36 4.96
CA TRP A 30 -8.83 11.78 3.72
C TRP A 30 -9.28 10.60 2.85
N VAL A 31 -8.43 9.58 2.72
CA VAL A 31 -8.72 8.39 1.90
C VAL A 31 -9.87 7.56 2.50
N PRO A 32 -9.85 7.18 3.80
CA PRO A 32 -10.99 6.53 4.44
C PRO A 32 -12.28 7.33 4.38
N LEU A 33 -12.23 8.65 4.56
CA LEU A 33 -13.41 9.52 4.55
C LEU A 33 -14.05 9.58 3.16
N PHE A 34 -13.23 9.76 2.12
CA PHE A 34 -13.69 9.75 0.74
C PHE A 34 -14.33 8.41 0.38
N LEU A 35 -13.67 7.30 0.76
CA LEU A 35 -14.19 5.96 0.51
C LEU A 35 -15.51 5.73 1.24
N ALA A 36 -15.65 6.19 2.48
CA ALA A 36 -16.90 6.12 3.23
C ALA A 36 -18.05 6.88 2.55
N ILE A 37 -17.79 8.08 2.02
CA ILE A 37 -18.78 8.87 1.27
C ILE A 37 -19.18 8.15 -0.02
N VAL A 38 -18.20 7.65 -0.79
CA VAL A 38 -18.45 6.91 -2.03
C VAL A 38 -19.28 5.66 -1.75
N PHE A 39 -18.96 4.89 -0.71
CA PHE A 39 -19.77 3.74 -0.30
C PHE A 39 -21.16 4.14 0.16
N ALA A 40 -21.30 5.19 0.97
CA ALA A 40 -22.61 5.68 1.40
C ALA A 40 -23.50 6.05 0.21
N VAL A 41 -22.95 6.72 -0.81
CA VAL A 41 -23.66 7.09 -2.04
C VAL A 41 -23.96 5.86 -2.91
N ALA A 42 -23.01 4.94 -3.06
CA ALA A 42 -23.20 3.72 -3.84
C ALA A 42 -24.21 2.74 -3.21
N LEU A 43 -24.29 2.70 -1.87
CA LEU A 43 -25.23 1.86 -1.12
C LEU A 43 -26.61 2.51 -0.95
N HIS A 44 -26.74 3.81 -1.19
CA HIS A 44 -28.02 4.54 -1.15
C HIS A 44 -29.11 3.95 -2.07
N PRO A 45 -28.87 3.63 -3.36
CA PRO A 45 -29.87 2.97 -4.20
C PRO A 45 -30.18 1.53 -3.75
N LEU A 46 -29.22 0.86 -3.08
CA LEU A 46 -29.42 -0.46 -2.49
C LEU A 46 -30.42 -0.37 -1.32
N TYR A 47 -30.22 0.60 -0.42
CA TYR A 47 -31.12 0.89 0.71
C TYR A 47 -32.56 1.17 0.23
N MET A 48 -32.69 1.98 -0.82
CA MET A 48 -34.00 2.34 -1.39
C MET A 48 -34.73 1.14 -2.03
N ARG A 49 -34.00 0.21 -2.66
CA ARG A 49 -34.59 -1.02 -3.25
C ARG A 49 -35.11 -1.99 -2.18
N PHE A 50 -34.40 -2.13 -1.07
CA PHE A 50 -34.87 -2.97 0.04
C PHE A 50 -36.06 -2.34 0.78
N SER A 51 -36.05 -1.01 0.97
CA SER A 51 -37.17 -0.29 1.58
C SER A 51 -38.49 -0.46 0.81
N ARG A 52 -38.45 -0.53 -0.52
CA ARG A 52 -39.66 -0.74 -1.35
C ARG A 52 -40.19 -2.17 -1.35
N SER A 53 -39.35 -3.17 -1.07
CA SER A 53 -39.78 -4.58 -1.09
C SER A 53 -40.43 -5.04 0.22
N LEU A 54 -40.16 -4.38 1.35
CA LEU A 54 -40.65 -4.79 2.67
C LEU A 54 -41.56 -3.71 3.28
N GLY A 55 -42.79 -3.62 2.75
CA GLY A 55 -43.77 -2.64 3.19
C GLY A 55 -44.46 -2.88 4.54
N ASN A 56 -44.24 -4.00 5.25
CA ASN A 56 -45.13 -4.35 6.40
C ASN A 56 -44.49 -4.94 7.68
N TYR A 57 -43.17 -5.19 7.76
CA TYR A 57 -42.51 -5.67 8.99
C TYR A 57 -41.22 -4.90 9.29
N ARG A 58 -41.38 -3.78 9.99
CA ARG A 58 -40.37 -2.72 10.17
C ARG A 58 -39.06 -3.18 10.85
N SER A 59 -39.10 -4.16 11.75
CA SER A 59 -37.89 -4.67 12.44
C SER A 59 -37.08 -5.68 11.62
N ILE A 60 -37.75 -6.56 10.86
CA ILE A 60 -37.07 -7.57 10.02
C ILE A 60 -36.45 -6.89 8.80
N ALA A 61 -37.13 -5.87 8.26
CA ALA A 61 -36.59 -5.04 7.19
C ALA A 61 -35.27 -4.37 7.59
N ALA A 62 -35.21 -3.73 8.76
CA ALA A 62 -34.00 -3.07 9.27
C ALA A 62 -32.83 -4.05 9.44
N LEU A 63 -33.08 -5.23 10.02
CA LEU A 63 -32.06 -6.26 10.22
C LEU A 63 -31.53 -6.81 8.89
N LEU A 64 -32.42 -7.04 7.92
CA LEU A 64 -32.04 -7.50 6.58
C LEU A 64 -31.27 -6.42 5.80
N THR A 65 -31.63 -5.14 5.95
CA THR A 65 -30.91 -4.04 5.28
C THR A 65 -29.48 -3.90 5.82
N ILE A 66 -29.31 -4.03 7.13
CA ILE A 66 -27.99 -4.01 7.78
C ILE A 66 -27.15 -5.23 7.32
N LEU A 67 -27.75 -6.42 7.28
CA LEU A 67 -27.05 -7.64 6.86
C LEU A 67 -26.57 -7.55 5.41
N VAL A 68 -27.41 -7.05 4.50
CA VAL A 68 -27.03 -6.89 3.09
C VAL A 68 -25.99 -5.78 2.90
N ALA A 69 -26.06 -4.69 3.68
CA ALA A 69 -25.03 -3.66 3.65
C ALA A 69 -23.67 -4.19 4.13
N ILE A 70 -23.65 -5.01 5.19
CA ILE A 70 -22.43 -5.67 5.68
C ILE A 70 -21.89 -6.62 4.60
N VAL A 71 -22.72 -7.51 4.06
CA VAL A 71 -22.29 -8.50 3.05
C VAL A 71 -21.82 -7.81 1.76
N GLY A 72 -22.51 -6.75 1.32
CA GLY A 72 -22.19 -6.01 0.11
C GLY A 72 -20.87 -5.23 0.16
N VAL A 73 -20.37 -4.90 1.36
CA VAL A 73 -19.09 -4.17 1.53
C VAL A 73 -17.99 -5.09 2.03
N LEU A 74 -18.29 -5.96 3.01
CA LEU A 74 -17.30 -6.80 3.67
C LEU A 74 -16.76 -7.90 2.75
N ILE A 75 -17.61 -8.47 1.88
CA ILE A 75 -17.17 -9.49 0.91
C ILE A 75 -16.20 -8.92 -0.13
N PRO A 76 -16.52 -7.86 -0.90
CA PRO A 76 -15.58 -7.32 -1.89
C PRO A 76 -14.31 -6.79 -1.23
N LEU A 77 -14.40 -6.25 -0.01
CA LEU A 77 -13.23 -5.84 0.76
C LEU A 77 -12.35 -7.03 1.16
N ALA A 78 -12.93 -8.13 1.61
CA ALA A 78 -12.18 -9.36 1.92
C ALA A 78 -11.50 -9.95 0.66
N ILE A 79 -12.18 -9.90 -0.48
CA ILE A 79 -11.60 -10.31 -1.77
C ILE A 79 -10.41 -9.40 -2.10
N LEU A 80 -10.56 -8.08 -2.03
CA LEU A 80 -9.45 -7.14 -2.26
C LEU A 80 -8.28 -7.36 -1.31
N LEU A 81 -8.53 -7.55 0.00
CA LEU A 81 -7.48 -7.81 0.99
C LEU A 81 -6.75 -9.12 0.71
N THR A 82 -7.46 -10.17 0.31
CA THR A 82 -6.84 -11.47 -0.01
C THR A 82 -6.01 -11.41 -1.29
N LEU A 83 -6.48 -10.71 -2.32
CA LEU A 83 -5.71 -10.47 -3.54
C LEU A 83 -4.45 -9.65 -3.23
N LEU A 84 -4.60 -8.53 -2.54
CA LEU A 84 -3.49 -7.64 -2.18
C LEU A 84 -2.46 -8.34 -1.29
N SER A 85 -2.91 -9.13 -0.31
CA SER A 85 -2.02 -9.89 0.58
C SER A 85 -1.25 -10.96 -0.19
N ARG A 86 -1.90 -11.69 -1.10
CA ARG A 86 -1.22 -12.66 -1.98
C ARG A 86 -0.18 -11.99 -2.86
N GLU A 87 -0.49 -10.84 -3.41
CA GLU A 87 0.41 -10.08 -4.28
C GLU A 87 1.59 -9.49 -3.49
N ALA A 88 1.33 -8.94 -2.30
CA ALA A 88 2.35 -8.42 -1.39
C ALA A 88 3.30 -9.53 -0.89
N ILE A 89 2.77 -10.70 -0.53
CA ILE A 89 3.59 -11.86 -0.12
C ILE A 89 4.38 -12.40 -1.31
N GLY A 90 3.80 -12.47 -2.51
CA GLY A 90 4.52 -12.90 -3.72
C GLY A 90 5.70 -11.99 -4.05
N VAL A 91 5.51 -10.68 -3.91
CA VAL A 91 6.58 -9.68 -4.07
C VAL A 91 7.62 -9.80 -2.95
N TYR A 92 7.19 -9.94 -1.69
CA TYR A 92 8.09 -10.07 -0.54
C TYR A 92 8.92 -11.36 -0.59
N ALA A 93 8.31 -12.49 -0.99
CA ALA A 93 8.98 -13.77 -1.20
C ALA A 93 9.98 -13.69 -2.36
N ALA A 94 9.63 -13.01 -3.46
CA ALA A 94 10.55 -12.76 -4.56
C ALA A 94 11.82 -12.01 -4.10
N PHE A 95 11.66 -11.00 -3.24
CA PHE A 95 12.80 -10.26 -2.69
C PHE A 95 13.62 -11.08 -1.68
N HIS A 96 12.98 -11.93 -0.86
CA HIS A 96 13.65 -12.65 0.22
C HIS A 96 14.40 -13.91 -0.26
N GLU A 97 13.86 -14.64 -1.24
CA GLU A 97 14.48 -15.88 -1.74
C GLU A 97 15.52 -15.65 -2.86
N GLY A 98 15.76 -14.40 -3.27
CA GLY A 98 16.61 -14.08 -4.42
C GLY A 98 15.99 -14.46 -5.78
N SER A 99 14.73 -14.93 -5.78
CA SER A 99 13.95 -15.25 -6.98
C SER A 99 13.44 -13.99 -7.71
N ALA A 100 13.54 -12.81 -7.10
CA ALA A 100 13.44 -11.52 -7.80
C ALA A 100 14.42 -11.45 -8.97
N GLY A 101 15.60 -12.08 -8.85
CA GLY A 101 16.53 -12.24 -9.96
C GLY A 101 15.95 -13.06 -11.10
N ALA A 102 15.22 -14.14 -10.81
CA ALA A 102 14.59 -15.02 -11.80
C ALA A 102 13.37 -14.36 -12.48
N TYR A 103 12.50 -13.70 -11.71
CA TYR A 103 11.39 -12.92 -12.26
C TYR A 103 11.87 -11.74 -13.13
N LEU A 104 12.92 -11.04 -12.69
CA LEU A 104 13.57 -10.01 -13.51
C LEU A 104 14.17 -10.62 -14.77
N GLN A 105 14.79 -11.79 -14.69
CA GLN A 105 15.34 -12.48 -15.86
C GLN A 105 14.26 -12.83 -16.88
N GLU A 106 13.11 -13.34 -16.45
CA GLU A 106 12.00 -13.72 -17.33
C GLU A 106 11.33 -12.50 -17.99
N MET A 107 11.17 -11.40 -17.23
CA MET A 107 10.71 -10.12 -17.78
C MET A 107 11.72 -9.51 -18.76
N LEU A 108 13.02 -9.58 -18.45
CA LEU A 108 14.09 -9.06 -19.31
C LEU A 108 14.22 -9.87 -20.60
N GLN A 109 14.09 -11.20 -20.54
CA GLN A 109 14.08 -12.07 -21.73
C GLN A 109 12.86 -11.79 -22.61
N SER A 110 11.68 -11.62 -22.01
CA SER A 110 10.46 -11.25 -22.75
C SER A 110 10.58 -9.88 -23.40
N ALA A 111 11.13 -8.89 -22.67
CA ALA A 111 11.41 -7.57 -23.20
C ALA A 111 12.45 -7.61 -24.33
N GLN A 112 13.47 -8.44 -24.22
CA GLN A 112 14.51 -8.61 -25.24
C GLN A 112 13.97 -9.29 -26.50
N ASN A 113 13.07 -10.26 -26.37
CA ASN A 113 12.39 -10.89 -27.50
C ASN A 113 11.51 -9.90 -28.27
N LEU A 114 10.84 -8.97 -27.57
CA LEU A 114 10.08 -7.88 -28.18
C LEU A 114 11.00 -6.83 -28.81
N LEU A 115 12.10 -6.49 -28.14
CA LEU A 115 13.10 -5.54 -28.64
C LEU A 115 13.74 -6.05 -29.93
N ASN A 116 14.13 -7.33 -29.99
CA ASN A 116 14.74 -7.96 -31.15
C ASN A 116 13.76 -8.09 -32.35
N ARG A 117 12.44 -8.04 -32.08
CA ARG A 117 11.40 -8.01 -33.11
C ARG A 117 11.28 -6.64 -33.78
N TYR A 118 11.61 -5.55 -33.08
CA TYR A 118 11.54 -4.18 -33.60
C TYR A 118 12.91 -3.62 -34.02
N VAL A 119 13.99 -4.04 -33.38
CA VAL A 119 15.38 -3.64 -33.68
C VAL A 119 16.26 -4.89 -33.74
N PRO A 120 16.47 -5.47 -34.95
CA PRO A 120 17.39 -6.58 -35.13
C PRO A 120 18.82 -6.16 -34.73
N ASN A 121 19.49 -6.96 -33.89
CA ASN A 121 20.84 -6.72 -33.35
C ASN A 121 20.96 -5.65 -32.24
N ALA A 122 19.87 -5.35 -31.52
CA ALA A 122 20.00 -4.52 -30.33
C ALA A 122 21.00 -5.16 -29.34
N PRO A 123 21.99 -4.40 -28.82
CA PRO A 123 22.94 -4.92 -27.85
C PRO A 123 22.21 -5.49 -26.63
N ASP A 124 22.74 -6.58 -26.08
CA ASP A 124 22.20 -7.30 -24.91
C ASP A 124 22.42 -6.52 -23.61
N LEU A 125 21.86 -5.30 -23.58
CA LEU A 125 21.88 -4.43 -22.42
C LEU A 125 21.09 -5.08 -21.29
N LEU A 126 19.94 -5.67 -21.60
CA LEU A 126 19.04 -6.28 -20.62
C LEU A 126 19.65 -7.49 -19.91
N GLY A 127 20.37 -8.36 -20.63
CA GLY A 127 21.09 -9.49 -20.05
C GLY A 127 22.33 -9.07 -19.26
N THR A 128 23.08 -8.07 -19.72
CA THR A 128 24.23 -7.53 -18.97
C THR A 128 23.81 -6.86 -17.66
N PHE A 129 22.67 -6.16 -17.61
CA PHE A 129 22.13 -5.62 -16.35
C PHE A 129 21.78 -6.72 -15.34
N ALA A 130 21.12 -7.80 -15.78
CA ALA A 130 20.80 -8.92 -14.89
C ALA A 130 22.06 -9.58 -14.31
N GLN A 131 23.08 -9.79 -15.14
CA GLN A 131 24.36 -10.33 -14.68
C GLN A 131 25.09 -9.39 -13.72
N ASN A 132 25.10 -8.08 -14.03
CA ASN A 132 25.74 -7.07 -13.19
C ASN A 132 25.07 -6.98 -11.81
N ILE A 133 23.73 -7.01 -11.71
CA ILE A 133 23.05 -6.96 -10.41
C ILE A 133 23.42 -8.18 -9.54
N ASN A 134 23.55 -9.37 -10.13
CA ASN A 134 23.92 -10.59 -9.40
C ASN A 134 25.37 -10.51 -8.86
N SER A 135 26.30 -9.94 -9.62
CA SER A 135 27.67 -9.72 -9.15
C SER A 135 27.75 -8.65 -8.06
N TYR A 136 27.04 -7.51 -8.19
CA TYR A 136 26.99 -6.50 -7.11
C TYR A 136 26.37 -7.05 -5.83
N ALA A 137 25.29 -7.84 -5.93
CA ALA A 137 24.68 -8.48 -4.78
C ALA A 137 25.64 -9.46 -4.09
N LYS A 138 26.33 -10.32 -4.85
CA LYS A 138 27.32 -11.26 -4.31
C LYS A 138 28.52 -10.56 -3.68
N THR A 139 29.02 -9.49 -4.29
CA THR A 139 30.14 -8.72 -3.75
C THR A 139 29.75 -7.97 -2.49
N ALA A 140 28.57 -7.34 -2.45
CA ALA A 140 28.08 -6.65 -1.25
C ALA A 140 27.86 -7.64 -0.10
N LEU A 141 27.17 -8.75 -0.36
CA LEU A 141 26.94 -9.79 0.65
C LEU A 141 28.25 -10.44 1.11
N GLY A 142 29.18 -10.71 0.20
CA GLY A 142 30.50 -11.26 0.52
C GLY A 142 31.38 -10.29 1.31
N SER A 143 31.31 -8.99 1.02
CA SER A 143 32.03 -7.96 1.79
C SER A 143 31.47 -7.85 3.21
N LEU A 144 30.14 -7.84 3.35
CA LEU A 144 29.47 -7.85 4.64
C LEU A 144 29.79 -9.11 5.44
N ALA A 145 29.73 -10.29 4.81
CA ALA A 145 30.12 -11.54 5.44
C ALA A 145 31.59 -11.53 5.87
N GLY A 146 32.48 -10.96 5.05
CA GLY A 146 33.89 -10.76 5.36
C GLY A 146 34.11 -9.87 6.58
N TYR A 147 33.40 -8.73 6.67
CA TYR A 147 33.45 -7.83 7.83
C TYR A 147 32.89 -8.47 9.10
N LEU A 148 31.79 -9.23 8.99
CA LEU A 148 31.21 -9.97 10.11
C LEU A 148 32.15 -11.08 10.60
N ALA A 149 32.83 -11.79 9.68
CA ALA A 149 33.80 -12.82 10.01
C ALA A 149 35.05 -12.24 10.69
N THR A 150 35.56 -11.09 10.19
CA THR A 150 36.69 -10.40 10.83
C THR A 150 36.32 -9.85 12.21
N ALA A 151 35.13 -9.25 12.35
CA ALA A 151 34.64 -8.78 13.65
C ALA A 151 34.49 -9.94 14.65
N ALA A 152 33.92 -11.08 14.22
CA ALA A 152 33.78 -12.26 15.07
C ALA A 152 35.12 -12.85 15.51
N SER A 153 36.14 -12.85 14.63
CA SER A 153 37.49 -13.36 14.94
C SER A 153 38.31 -12.48 15.89
N VAL A 154 37.97 -11.18 16.02
CA VAL A 154 38.68 -10.25 16.91
C VAL A 154 38.13 -10.28 18.35
N THR A 155 36.91 -10.81 18.53
CA THR A 155 36.25 -10.95 19.84
C THR A 155 36.38 -12.33 20.49
N ALA A 156 37.05 -13.30 19.85
CA ALA A 156 37.31 -14.64 20.37
C ALA A 156 38.77 -14.77 20.85
#